data_AF-A0A415LT41-F1
#
_entry.id   AF-A0A415LT41-F1
#
_cell.length_a   1.000
_cell.length_b   1.000
_cell.length_c   1.000
_cell.angle_alpha   90.00
_cell.angle_beta   90.00
_cell.angle_gamma   90.00
#
_symmetry.space_group_name_H-M   'P 1'
#
loop_
_entity.id
_entity.type
_entity.pdbx_description
1 polymer ?
#
loop_
_entity_poly.entity_id
_entity_poly.type
_entity_poly.pdbx_seq_one_letter_code
_entity_poly.pdbx_strand_id
1 'polypeptide(L)'
;MNGLLGNKQNVPHADIEKLFNAGIVYLQAGEYAFAYFCFDKGKKDVYTLYNKALCCYNIAWFKECHDLLHEAEKHFSTGTDCSLRDLPEMFLYWEHEHNYGFSPMPQGTPMPLIVVQVLMLKVEAAYKLKLYGEIRSIASRLGGQYKRINELIKEINYGNM
;
A
#
# COMPACT_ATOMS: atom_id res chain seq x y z
N MET A 1 -18.51 3.83 -37.12
CA MET A 1 -17.49 4.88 -37.40
C MET A 1 -17.62 5.97 -36.35
N ASN A 2 -16.47 6.43 -35.87
CA ASN A 2 -16.21 7.53 -34.92
C ASN A 2 -16.56 7.19 -33.45
N GLY A 3 -15.63 6.89 -32.53
CA GLY A 3 -14.25 7.33 -32.41
C GLY A 3 -14.14 8.34 -31.26
N LEU A 4 -14.22 7.88 -30.00
CA LEU A 4 -13.85 8.66 -28.82
C LEU A 4 -12.56 8.06 -28.23
N LEU A 5 -11.52 8.09 -29.06
CA LEU A 5 -10.14 7.91 -28.61
C LEU A 5 -9.71 9.18 -27.86
N GLY A 6 -9.59 9.03 -26.55
CA GLY A 6 -8.51 9.61 -25.76
C GLY A 6 -8.21 11.10 -25.93
N ASN A 7 -9.05 11.95 -25.36
CA ASN A 7 -8.51 13.20 -24.82
C ASN A 7 -7.80 12.86 -23.50
N LYS A 8 -6.50 12.52 -23.58
CA LYS A 8 -5.59 12.76 -22.45
C LYS A 8 -5.57 14.28 -22.26
N GLN A 9 -6.52 14.80 -21.49
CA GLN A 9 -6.44 16.16 -20.98
C GLN A 9 -5.12 16.23 -20.23
N ASN A 10 -4.17 17.00 -20.76
CA ASN A 10 -2.93 17.33 -20.08
C ASN A 10 -3.32 18.22 -18.89
N VAL A 11 -3.69 17.58 -17.77
CA VAL A 11 -3.90 18.26 -16.49
C VAL A 11 -2.58 18.93 -16.12
N PRO A 12 -2.54 20.26 -15.93
CA PRO A 12 -1.34 20.97 -15.51
C PRO A 12 -0.69 20.33 -14.28
N HIS A 13 0.65 20.38 -14.17
CA HIS A 13 1.34 19.69 -13.07
C HIS A 13 0.88 20.17 -11.68
N ALA A 14 0.61 21.47 -11.52
CA ALA A 14 0.07 22.05 -10.29
C ALA A 14 -1.34 21.51 -9.95
N ASP A 15 -2.12 21.11 -10.95
CA ASP A 15 -3.43 20.50 -10.74
C ASP A 15 -3.30 19.02 -10.35
N ILE A 16 -2.24 18.34 -10.79
CA ILE A 16 -1.93 16.95 -10.37
C ILE A 16 -1.59 16.89 -8.88
N GLU A 17 -0.79 17.83 -8.36
CA GLU A 17 -0.43 17.85 -6.93
C GLU A 17 -1.64 18.20 -6.06
N LYS A 18 -2.45 19.18 -6.46
CA LYS A 18 -3.71 19.51 -5.78
C LYS A 18 -4.67 18.32 -5.76
N LEU A 19 -4.80 17.60 -6.88
CA LEU A 19 -5.62 16.40 -6.96
C LEU A 19 -5.08 15.30 -6.05
N PHE A 20 -3.77 15.08 -6.01
CA PHE A 20 -3.17 14.10 -5.10
C PHE A 20 -3.50 14.42 -3.64
N ASN A 21 -3.32 15.67 -3.22
CA ASN A 21 -3.62 16.11 -1.85
C ASN A 21 -5.11 15.99 -1.52
N ALA A 22 -6.00 16.32 -2.47
CA ALA A 22 -7.44 16.08 -2.29
C ALA A 22 -7.75 14.58 -2.13
N GLY A 23 -7.07 13.72 -2.90
CA GLY A 23 -7.18 12.27 -2.78
C GLY A 23 -6.80 11.75 -1.39
N ILE A 24 -5.74 12.31 -0.77
CA ILE A 24 -5.35 12.00 0.62
C ILE A 24 -6.48 12.35 1.58
N VAL A 25 -7.04 13.56 1.47
CA VAL A 25 -8.15 14.02 2.33
C VAL A 25 -9.38 13.13 2.19
N TYR A 26 -9.78 12.79 0.96
CA TYR A 26 -10.89 11.87 0.73
C TYR A 26 -10.62 10.49 1.32
N LEU A 27 -9.40 9.96 1.16
CA LEU A 27 -9.04 8.65 1.68
C LEU A 27 -9.09 8.61 3.22
N GLN A 28 -8.59 9.67 3.88
CA GLN A 28 -8.70 9.82 5.34
C GLN A 28 -10.15 9.90 5.82
N ALA A 29 -11.03 10.51 5.03
CA ALA A 29 -12.46 10.62 5.33
C ALA A 29 -13.28 9.35 5.02
N GLY A 30 -12.67 8.32 4.43
CA GLY A 30 -13.37 7.09 4.01
C GLY A 30 -14.08 7.22 2.66
N GLU A 31 -13.86 8.29 1.90
CA GLU A 31 -14.45 8.54 0.58
C GLU A 31 -13.61 7.87 -0.52
N TYR A 32 -13.57 6.53 -0.50
CA TYR A 32 -12.65 5.74 -1.32
C TYR A 32 -12.81 5.93 -2.83
N ALA A 33 -14.05 6.15 -3.30
CA ALA A 33 -14.31 6.36 -4.73
C ALA A 33 -13.75 7.69 -5.23
N PHE A 34 -13.92 8.77 -4.45
CA PHE A 34 -13.38 10.10 -4.78
C PHE A 34 -11.86 10.11 -4.66
N ALA A 35 -11.32 9.46 -3.62
CA ALA A 35 -9.89 9.28 -3.46
C ALA A 35 -9.27 8.57 -4.67
N TYR A 36 -9.83 7.42 -5.08
CA TYR A 36 -9.35 6.68 -6.25
C TYR A 36 -9.40 7.53 -7.52
N PHE A 37 -10.49 8.28 -7.74
CA PHE A 37 -10.62 9.17 -8.90
C PHE A 37 -9.51 10.23 -8.94
N CYS A 38 -9.19 10.84 -7.80
CA CYS A 38 -8.08 11.79 -7.67
C CYS A 38 -6.74 11.14 -8.02
N PHE A 39 -6.44 9.97 -7.48
CA PHE A 39 -5.17 9.28 -7.73
C PHE A 39 -5.05 8.71 -9.15
N ASP A 40 -6.15 8.34 -9.80
CA ASP A 40 -6.14 7.81 -11.17
C ASP A 40 -5.66 8.82 -12.22
N LYS A 41 -5.79 10.11 -11.92
CA LYS A 41 -5.23 11.21 -12.73
C LYS A 41 -3.76 11.53 -12.40
N GLY A 42 -3.21 10.90 -11.38
CA GLY A 42 -1.88 11.13 -10.85
C GLY A 42 -0.75 10.48 -11.67
N LYS A 43 0.48 10.69 -11.19
CA LYS A 43 1.67 10.00 -11.72
C LYS A 43 1.62 8.52 -11.32
N LYS A 44 2.24 7.64 -12.10
CA LYS A 44 2.44 6.23 -11.71
C LYS A 44 3.67 6.09 -10.81
N ASP A 45 3.68 6.81 -9.69
CA ASP A 45 4.71 6.71 -8.65
C ASP A 45 4.24 5.85 -7.48
N VAL A 46 5.16 5.49 -6.59
CA VAL A 46 4.88 4.60 -5.45
C VAL A 46 3.78 5.15 -4.54
N TYR A 47 3.72 6.47 -4.34
CA TYR A 47 2.71 7.12 -3.50
C TYR A 47 1.32 6.96 -4.09
N THR A 48 1.18 7.25 -5.38
CA THR A 48 -0.11 7.16 -6.08
C THR A 48 -0.57 5.71 -6.18
N LEU A 49 0.34 4.79 -6.51
CA LEU A 49 0.04 3.35 -6.60
C LEU A 49 -0.41 2.80 -5.25
N TYR A 50 0.31 3.11 -4.16
CA TYR A 50 -0.05 2.69 -2.81
C TYR A 50 -1.43 3.23 -2.40
N ASN A 51 -1.68 4.53 -2.60
CA ASN A 51 -2.95 5.12 -2.20
C ASN A 51 -4.14 4.60 -3.01
N LYS A 52 -3.96 4.32 -4.32
CA LYS A 52 -4.97 3.59 -5.12
C LYS A 52 -5.21 2.19 -4.56
N ALA A 53 -4.16 1.46 -4.22
CA ALA A 53 -4.27 0.12 -3.65
C ALA A 53 -5.03 0.15 -2.31
N LEU A 54 -4.75 1.14 -1.46
CA LEU A 54 -5.46 1.35 -0.20
C LEU A 54 -6.95 1.63 -0.42
N CYS A 55 -7.31 2.43 -1.43
CA CYS A 55 -8.72 2.59 -1.82
C CYS A 55 -9.35 1.24 -2.18
N CYS A 56 -8.69 0.45 -3.03
CA CYS A 56 -9.16 -0.88 -3.46
C CYS A 56 -9.32 -1.85 -2.28
N TYR A 57 -8.37 -1.86 -1.34
CA TYR A 57 -8.43 -2.71 -0.16
C TYR A 57 -9.67 -2.43 0.69
N ASN A 58 -9.96 -1.15 0.95
CA ASN A 58 -11.09 -0.75 1.79
C ASN A 58 -12.45 -1.11 1.19
N ILE A 59 -12.57 -1.24 -0.14
CA ILE A 59 -13.79 -1.69 -0.82
C ILE A 59 -13.77 -3.18 -1.20
N ALA A 60 -12.85 -3.97 -0.63
CA ALA A 60 -12.67 -5.40 -0.87
C ALA A 60 -12.31 -5.79 -2.34
N TRP A 61 -11.76 -4.88 -3.12
CA TRP A 61 -11.23 -5.17 -4.46
C TRP A 61 -9.78 -5.68 -4.38
N PHE A 62 -9.61 -6.84 -3.71
CA PHE A 62 -8.29 -7.34 -3.30
C PHE A 62 -7.34 -7.65 -4.45
N LYS A 63 -7.86 -8.11 -5.60
CA LYS A 63 -7.04 -8.40 -6.78
C LYS A 63 -6.37 -7.14 -7.33
N GLU A 64 -7.13 -6.07 -7.54
CA GLU A 64 -6.61 -4.79 -8.01
C GLU A 64 -5.66 -4.16 -6.97
N CYS A 65 -6.00 -4.26 -5.68
CA CYS A 65 -5.10 -3.84 -4.61
C CYS A 65 -3.73 -4.54 -4.71
N HIS A 66 -3.72 -5.87 -4.85
CA HIS A 66 -2.49 -6.65 -4.97
C HIS A 66 -1.69 -6.30 -6.22
N ASP A 67 -2.34 -6.14 -7.38
CA ASP A 67 -1.67 -5.79 -8.64
C ASP A 67 -1.03 -4.39 -8.57
N LEU A 68 -1.71 -3.41 -7.98
CA LEU A 68 -1.16 -2.07 -7.74
C LEU A 68 0.04 -2.09 -6.79
N LEU A 69 0.00 -2.92 -5.74
CA LEU A 69 1.12 -3.06 -4.79
C LEU A 69 2.31 -3.78 -5.43
N HIS A 70 2.06 -4.76 -6.29
CA HIS A 70 3.11 -5.38 -7.08
C HIS A 70 3.78 -4.38 -8.02
N GLU A 71 3.02 -3.47 -8.64
CA GLU A 71 3.59 -2.38 -9.43
C GLU A 71 4.37 -1.38 -8.56
N ALA A 72 3.83 -1.01 -7.39
CA ALA A 72 4.50 -0.12 -6.44
C ALA A 72 5.87 -0.68 -6.00
N GLU A 73 5.96 -2.00 -5.76
CA GLU A 73 7.20 -2.66 -5.38
C GLU A 73 8.31 -2.59 -6.45
N LYS A 74 7.97 -2.43 -7.74
CA LYS A 74 8.97 -2.28 -8.80
C LYS A 74 9.76 -0.98 -8.69
N HIS A 75 9.29 -0.02 -7.90
CA HIS A 75 10.03 1.19 -7.56
C HIS A 75 11.12 0.95 -6.51
N PHE A 76 11.17 -0.24 -5.89
CA PHE A 76 12.21 -0.61 -4.93
C PHE A 76 13.39 -1.25 -5.66
N SER A 77 14.61 -0.84 -5.29
CA SER A 77 15.82 -1.54 -5.72
C SER A 77 16.00 -2.84 -4.92
N THR A 78 16.79 -3.78 -5.46
CA THR A 78 17.16 -4.98 -4.72
C THR A 78 17.83 -4.58 -3.41
N GLY A 79 17.30 -5.06 -2.28
CA GLY A 79 17.82 -4.73 -0.95
C GLY A 79 17.46 -3.35 -0.45
N THR A 80 16.43 -2.67 -1.00
CA THR A 80 15.91 -1.43 -0.40
C THR A 80 15.60 -1.65 1.08
N ASP A 81 16.18 -0.77 1.89
CA ASP A 81 16.07 -0.83 3.34
C ASP A 81 14.61 -0.67 3.79
N CYS A 82 14.20 -1.50 4.74
CA CYS A 82 12.92 -1.46 5.43
C CYS A 82 13.09 -1.32 6.95
N SER A 83 14.33 -1.07 7.39
CA SER A 83 14.69 -0.89 8.78
C SER A 83 14.15 0.43 9.31
N LEU A 84 13.34 0.36 10.36
CA LEU A 84 12.88 1.52 11.12
C LEU A 84 13.77 1.80 12.35
N ARG A 85 15.06 1.45 12.27
CA ARG A 85 16.04 1.56 13.38
C ARG A 85 16.23 2.98 13.90
N ASP A 86 15.88 3.99 13.11
CA ASP A 86 15.95 5.39 13.54
C ASP A 86 14.79 5.78 14.49
N LEU A 87 13.76 4.93 14.61
CA LEU A 87 12.70 5.13 15.60
C LEU A 87 13.21 4.78 17.01
N PRO A 88 12.81 5.54 18.05
CA PRO A 88 13.01 5.13 19.43
C PRO A 88 12.39 3.75 19.70
N GLU A 89 13.02 2.96 20.56
CA GLU A 89 12.66 1.56 20.84
C GLU A 89 11.16 1.37 21.15
N MET A 90 10.56 2.27 21.92
CA MET A 90 9.13 2.20 22.26
C MET A 90 8.22 2.37 21.04
N PHE A 91 8.59 3.21 20.07
CA PHE A 91 7.83 3.34 18.83
C PHE A 91 8.03 2.14 17.92
N LEU A 92 9.25 1.58 17.88
CA LEU A 92 9.51 0.35 17.12
C LEU A 92 8.72 -0.85 17.68
N TYR A 93 8.67 -0.98 19.01
CA TYR A 93 7.84 -1.98 19.68
C TYR A 93 6.36 -1.78 19.36
N TRP A 94 5.87 -0.54 19.43
CA TRP A 94 4.49 -0.24 19.08
C TRP A 94 4.17 -0.62 17.63
N GLU A 95 5.04 -0.28 16.68
CA GLU A 95 4.90 -0.60 15.26
C GLU A 95 4.80 -2.12 15.03
N HIS A 96 5.66 -2.91 15.67
CA HIS A 96 5.68 -4.36 15.50
C HIS A 96 4.50 -5.09 16.15
N GLU A 97 4.01 -4.59 17.28
CA GLU A 97 3.01 -5.30 18.10
C GLU A 97 1.57 -4.80 17.90
N HIS A 98 1.40 -3.53 17.52
CA HIS A 98 0.11 -2.83 17.56
C HIS A 98 -0.32 -2.21 16.24
N ASN A 99 0.54 -2.15 15.21
CA ASN A 99 0.14 -1.55 13.94
C ASN A 99 -0.69 -2.53 13.08
N TYR A 100 -2.01 -2.38 13.12
CA TYR A 100 -2.98 -3.08 12.25
C TYR A 100 -3.62 -2.14 11.22
N GLY A 101 -3.26 -0.86 11.24
CA GLY A 101 -3.90 0.19 10.45
C GLY A 101 -3.10 0.55 9.22
N PHE A 102 -3.81 1.07 8.21
CA PHE A 102 -3.18 1.68 7.04
C PHE A 102 -3.61 3.14 6.95
N SER A 103 -2.66 4.02 6.67
CA SER A 103 -2.89 5.45 6.49
C SER A 103 -2.53 5.85 5.07
N PRO A 104 -3.12 6.94 4.54
CA PRO A 104 -2.72 7.46 3.25
C PRO A 104 -1.26 7.93 3.29
N MET A 105 -0.52 7.64 2.22
CA MET A 105 0.90 7.94 2.11
C MET A 105 1.10 9.28 1.40
N PRO A 106 1.57 10.34 2.10
CA PRO A 106 1.89 11.61 1.47
C PRO A 106 3.18 11.51 0.64
N GLN A 107 3.31 12.43 -0.32
CA GLN A 107 4.57 12.60 -1.05
C GLN A 107 5.69 13.02 -0.10
N GLY A 108 6.89 12.52 -0.32
CA GLY A 108 8.05 12.79 0.53
C GLY A 108 8.16 11.87 1.76
N THR A 109 7.31 10.84 1.88
CA THR A 109 7.44 9.82 2.91
C THR A 109 8.83 9.16 2.84
N PRO A 110 9.54 8.98 3.97
CA PRO A 110 10.83 8.28 4.00
C PRO A 110 10.76 6.86 3.44
N MET A 111 11.78 6.45 2.66
CA MET A 111 11.79 5.16 1.97
C MET A 111 11.52 3.93 2.86
N PRO A 112 12.11 3.79 4.08
CA PRO A 112 11.79 2.64 4.94
C PRO A 112 10.30 2.54 5.29
N LEU A 113 9.63 3.68 5.53
CA LEU A 113 8.20 3.74 5.81
C LEU A 113 7.37 3.38 4.58
N ILE A 114 7.79 3.82 3.38
CA ILE A 114 7.14 3.42 2.12
C ILE A 114 7.18 1.90 1.97
N VAL A 115 8.36 1.30 2.16
CA VAL A 115 8.55 -0.15 1.99
C VAL A 115 7.70 -0.92 3.00
N VAL A 116 7.74 -0.55 4.28
CA VAL A 116 6.94 -1.21 5.32
C VAL A 116 5.45 -1.12 5.00
N GLN A 117 4.92 0.06 4.68
CA GLN A 117 3.49 0.23 4.40
C GLN A 117 3.03 -0.55 3.17
N VAL A 118 3.79 -0.53 2.07
CA VAL A 118 3.49 -1.32 0.86
C VAL A 118 3.46 -2.81 1.17
N LEU A 119 4.48 -3.31 1.88
CA LEU A 119 4.58 -4.73 2.22
C LEU A 119 3.47 -5.19 3.18
N MET A 120 3.16 -4.40 4.20
CA MET A 120 2.10 -4.72 5.16
C MET A 120 0.72 -4.76 4.51
N LEU A 121 0.38 -3.79 3.65
CA LEU A 121 -0.90 -3.82 2.93
C LEU A 121 -0.96 -5.01 1.95
N LYS A 122 0.18 -5.35 1.34
CA LYS A 122 0.25 -6.49 0.43
C LYS A 122 0.09 -7.82 1.14
N VAL A 123 0.56 -7.95 2.39
CA VAL A 123 0.29 -9.13 3.22
C VAL A 123 -1.22 -9.32 3.42
N GLU A 124 -1.96 -8.27 3.76
CA GLU A 124 -3.41 -8.36 3.94
C GLU A 124 -4.13 -8.72 2.63
N ALA A 125 -3.76 -8.08 1.51
CA ALA A 125 -4.31 -8.41 0.20
C ALA A 125 -3.99 -9.86 -0.21
N ALA A 126 -2.73 -10.29 -0.03
CA ALA A 126 -2.28 -11.65 -0.30
C ALA A 126 -3.02 -12.68 0.56
N TYR A 127 -3.30 -12.37 1.83
CA TYR A 127 -4.09 -13.24 2.71
C TYR A 127 -5.51 -13.44 2.18
N LYS A 128 -6.19 -12.36 1.78
CA LYS A 128 -7.54 -12.44 1.16
C LYS A 128 -7.54 -13.22 -0.15
N LEU A 129 -6.45 -13.17 -0.90
CA LEU A 129 -6.25 -13.92 -2.15
C LEU A 129 -5.65 -15.32 -1.98
N LYS A 130 -5.39 -15.75 -0.74
CA LYS A 130 -4.75 -17.04 -0.40
C LYS A 130 -3.35 -17.24 -0.98
N LEU A 131 -2.60 -16.16 -1.19
CA LEU A 131 -1.23 -16.15 -1.70
C LEU A 131 -0.21 -16.38 -0.56
N TYR A 132 -0.31 -17.50 0.13
CA TYR A 132 0.40 -17.72 1.40
C TYR A 132 1.94 -17.77 1.27
N GLY A 133 2.46 -18.18 0.10
CA GLY A 133 3.90 -18.13 -0.16
C GLY A 133 4.45 -16.71 -0.11
N GLU A 134 3.68 -15.74 -0.59
CA GLU A 134 4.05 -14.33 -0.60
C GLU A 134 4.06 -13.74 0.82
N ILE A 135 3.09 -14.11 1.66
CA ILE A 135 3.06 -13.70 3.07
C ILE A 135 4.33 -14.15 3.80
N ARG A 136 4.76 -15.41 3.60
CA ARG A 136 6.01 -15.93 4.21
C ARG A 136 7.25 -15.22 3.68
N SER A 137 7.27 -14.90 2.38
CA SER A 137 8.37 -14.14 1.76
C SER A 137 8.48 -12.73 2.36
N ILE A 138 7.35 -12.03 2.50
CA ILE A 138 7.30 -10.69 3.11
C ILE A 138 7.68 -10.75 4.59
N ALA A 139 7.19 -11.74 5.34
CA ALA A 139 7.58 -11.95 6.74
C ALA A 139 9.10 -12.05 6.89
N SER A 140 9.75 -12.85 6.03
CA SER A 140 11.22 -12.97 6.00
C SER A 140 11.90 -11.65 5.66
N ARG A 141 11.35 -10.89 4.70
CA ARG A 141 11.89 -9.58 4.29
C ARG A 141 11.83 -8.55 5.43
N LEU A 142 10.78 -8.59 6.25
CA LEU A 142 10.60 -7.72 7.41
C LEU A 142 11.24 -8.28 8.70
N GLY A 143 12.02 -9.36 8.60
CA GLY A 143 12.73 -9.97 9.72
C GLY A 143 11.85 -10.70 10.74
N GLY A 144 10.59 -11.02 10.41
CA GLY A 144 9.69 -11.77 11.28
C GLY A 144 9.20 -10.99 12.51
N GLN A 145 9.36 -9.67 12.53
CA GLN A 145 9.13 -8.85 13.72
C GLN A 145 7.66 -8.45 13.91
N TYR A 146 6.86 -8.42 12.84
CA TYR A 146 5.49 -7.92 12.89
C TYR A 146 4.51 -9.00 13.38
N LYS A 147 3.92 -8.76 14.55
CA LYS A 147 2.94 -9.65 15.19
C LYS A 147 1.80 -10.02 14.26
N ARG A 148 1.23 -9.05 13.54
CA ARG A 148 0.11 -9.27 12.61
C ARG A 148 0.45 -10.32 11.54
N ILE A 149 1.61 -10.24 10.92
CA ILE A 149 2.03 -11.22 9.90
C ILE A 149 2.18 -12.61 10.53
N ASN A 150 2.76 -12.68 11.72
CA ASN A 150 2.96 -13.92 12.45
C ASN A 150 1.63 -14.58 12.85
N GLU A 151 0.62 -13.79 13.22
CA GLU A 151 -0.74 -14.28 13.48
C GLU A 151 -1.37 -14.86 12.22
N LEU A 152 -1.29 -14.16 11.08
CA LEU A 152 -1.79 -14.67 9.80
C LEU A 152 -1.09 -15.98 9.40
N ILE A 153 0.22 -16.10 9.61
CA ILE A 153 0.97 -17.34 9.34
C ILE A 153 0.48 -18.49 10.23
N LYS A 154 0.18 -18.22 11.51
CA LYS A 154 -0.41 -19.22 12.40
C LYS A 154 -1.81 -19.62 11.92
N GLU A 155 -2.66 -18.67 11.58
CA GLU A 155 -4.00 -18.96 11.02
C GLU A 155 -3.91 -19.83 9.76
N ILE A 156 -2.98 -19.55 8.85
CA ILE A 156 -2.78 -20.36 7.63
C ILE A 156 -2.37 -21.80 7.97
N ASN A 157 -1.50 -21.97 8.96
CA ASN A 157 -0.96 -23.27 9.33
C ASN A 157 -1.96 -24.11 10.17
N TYR A 158 -2.82 -23.47 10.97
CA TYR A 158 -3.70 -24.15 11.94
C TYR A 158 -5.20 -24.03 11.64
N GLY A 159 -5.63 -23.06 10.82
CA GLY A 159 -7.03 -22.76 10.50
C GLY A 159 -7.58 -23.45 9.24
N ASN A 160 -6.80 -24.35 8.62
CA ASN A 160 -7.27 -25.25 7.55
C ASN A 160 -7.58 -26.67 8.08
N MET A 161 -7.88 -26.82 9.38
CA MET A 161 -8.43 -28.03 10.00
C MET A 161 -9.93 -27.91 10.21
#